data_AF-A0A8H4WGL5-F1
#
_entry.id   AF-A0A8H4WGL5-F1
#
_cell.length_a   1.000
_cell.length_b   1.000
_cell.length_c   1.000
_cell.angle_alpha   90.00
_cell.angle_beta   90.00
_cell.angle_gamma   90.00
#
_symmetry.space_group_name_H-M   'P 1'
#
loop_
_entity.id
_entity.type
_entity.pdbx_description
1 polymer ?
#
loop_
_entity_poly.entity_id
_entity_poly.type
_entity_poly.pdbx_seq_one_letter_code
_entity_poly.pdbx_strand_id
1 'polypeptide(L)'
;MDLPASDSFCESEEYLPSEVEKQASEQLERDLQAIETYKDARGLERQMSVTLAISPSYVQNWDPPAAFRELYQNWKDAILEHFELDRLDFQPYYEDKGGCVSIIVPDPKERHQRRRALGYIKYEKKAGRVTLANSCAQIQPEALQLGHTSKQGKSNLAGCHGEGLKLAALVMSRNGYKVKIATSNCHWRFSLQGQSGSRFCCVICPSKKADAGSQTDATDDMARLRSRIERDVTIEIGTMRDRNAQPVPLDVFMKWMETTMDIRGLSYPSHIIETEDGDLILDQRFQGKVYLKGTLLPVSVSRSRTFKFGYNFAKGQFGRDRQSLLDKHEEADIVRRIWESAIRMHQSVMLPIYINLLRNFPQAADVESADQLLEETTRKLIWQHLLKLMWQLEIA
;
A
#
# COMPACT_ATOMS: atom_id res chain seq x y z
N MET A 1 -27.84 -33.42 68.79
CA MET A 1 -28.68 -32.63 67.87
C MET A 1 -28.13 -32.90 66.49
N ASP A 2 -28.73 -33.90 65.84
CA ASP A 2 -28.41 -34.35 64.50
C ASP A 2 -29.04 -33.41 63.47
N LEU A 3 -28.27 -33.03 62.45
CA LEU A 3 -28.78 -32.45 61.20
C LEU A 3 -28.42 -33.40 60.06
N PRO A 4 -29.36 -33.78 59.17
CA PRO A 4 -29.13 -34.80 58.17
C PRO A 4 -28.45 -34.24 56.92
N ALA A 5 -27.58 -35.05 56.33
CA ALA A 5 -27.04 -34.87 54.98
C ALA A 5 -28.16 -35.11 53.95
N SER A 6 -28.36 -34.17 53.03
CA SER A 6 -29.19 -34.37 51.85
C SER A 6 -28.29 -34.68 50.66
N ASP A 7 -28.18 -35.97 50.33
CA ASP A 7 -27.64 -36.43 49.05
C ASP A 7 -28.62 -36.06 47.94
N SER A 8 -28.20 -35.12 47.08
CA SER A 8 -28.84 -34.85 45.80
C SER A 8 -28.01 -35.55 44.73
N PHE A 9 -28.44 -36.77 44.38
CA PHE A 9 -28.04 -37.42 43.13
C PHE A 9 -28.64 -36.60 41.99
N CYS A 10 -27.81 -35.80 41.33
CA CYS A 10 -28.15 -35.17 40.07
C CYS A 10 -27.84 -36.19 38.98
N GLU A 11 -28.87 -36.91 38.51
CA GLU A 11 -28.79 -37.69 37.28
C GLU A 11 -28.35 -36.74 36.16
N SER A 12 -27.16 -36.99 35.61
CA SER A 12 -26.67 -36.28 34.44
C SER A 12 -27.53 -36.70 33.24
N GLU A 13 -28.57 -35.93 32.95
CA GLU A 13 -29.27 -36.00 31.68
C GLU A 13 -28.23 -35.88 30.56
N GLU A 14 -28.11 -36.92 29.74
CA GLU A 14 -27.27 -36.94 28.55
C GLU A 14 -27.76 -35.80 27.64
N TYR A 15 -27.01 -34.69 27.65
CA TYR A 15 -27.30 -33.53 26.83
C TYR A 15 -27.17 -33.93 25.36
N LEU A 16 -28.32 -34.18 24.73
CA LEU A 16 -28.45 -34.42 23.30
C LEU A 16 -28.53 -33.06 22.61
N PRO A 17 -27.48 -32.64 21.86
CA PRO A 17 -27.48 -31.35 21.20
C PRO A 17 -28.66 -31.27 20.23
N SER A 18 -29.36 -30.14 20.29
CA SER A 18 -30.49 -29.84 19.43
C SER A 18 -30.07 -29.86 17.95
N GLU A 19 -31.03 -30.08 17.07
CA GLU A 19 -30.78 -30.17 15.62
C GLU A 19 -30.14 -28.89 15.05
N VAL A 20 -30.42 -27.74 15.69
CA VAL A 20 -29.81 -26.43 15.40
C VAL A 20 -28.34 -26.38 15.84
N GLU A 21 -28.01 -26.93 17.00
CA GLU A 21 -26.62 -27.00 17.49
C GLU A 21 -25.77 -27.96 16.66
N LYS A 22 -26.36 -29.08 16.20
CA LYS A 22 -25.70 -29.97 15.24
C LYS A 22 -25.40 -29.27 13.92
N GLN A 23 -26.36 -28.55 13.35
CA GLN A 23 -26.14 -27.78 12.12
C GLN A 23 -25.09 -26.68 12.29
N ALA A 24 -25.08 -26.00 13.43
CA ALA A 24 -24.08 -24.98 13.74
C ALA A 24 -22.67 -25.60 13.90
N SER A 25 -22.56 -26.77 14.53
CA SER A 25 -21.31 -27.50 14.69
C SER A 25 -20.80 -28.06 13.36
N GLU A 26 -21.67 -28.62 12.52
CA GLU A 26 -21.33 -29.08 11.17
C GLU A 26 -20.91 -27.92 10.24
N GLN A 27 -21.54 -26.75 10.39
CA GLN A 27 -21.14 -25.55 9.65
C GLN A 27 -19.77 -25.07 10.12
N LEU A 28 -19.52 -25.05 11.44
CA LEU A 28 -18.23 -24.69 12.02
C LEU A 28 -17.13 -25.68 11.61
N GLU A 29 -17.39 -26.98 11.59
CA GLU A 29 -16.45 -28.00 11.09
C GLU A 29 -16.16 -27.85 9.61
N ARG A 30 -17.15 -27.51 8.78
CA ARG A 30 -16.94 -27.21 7.35
C ARG A 30 -16.10 -25.95 7.16
N ASP A 31 -16.33 -24.92 7.96
CA ASP A 31 -15.56 -23.68 7.91
C ASP A 31 -14.12 -23.92 8.42
N LEU A 32 -13.92 -24.75 9.45
CA LEU A 32 -12.62 -25.17 9.96
C LEU A 32 -11.86 -26.06 8.95
N GLN A 33 -12.53 -27.00 8.27
CA GLN A 33 -11.92 -27.79 7.19
C GLN A 33 -11.53 -26.91 5.99
N ALA A 34 -12.37 -25.93 5.61
CA ALA A 34 -12.01 -24.96 4.59
C ALA A 34 -10.75 -24.19 5.01
N ILE A 35 -10.68 -23.73 6.26
CA ILE A 35 -9.51 -23.07 6.85
C ILE A 35 -8.26 -23.97 6.83
N GLU A 36 -8.37 -25.26 7.17
CA GLU A 36 -7.24 -26.19 7.08
C GLU A 36 -6.77 -26.44 5.64
N THR A 37 -7.70 -26.43 4.67
CA THR A 37 -7.37 -26.57 3.25
C THR A 37 -6.60 -25.35 2.71
N TYR A 38 -6.78 -24.17 3.31
CA TYR A 38 -6.09 -22.94 2.91
C TYR A 38 -4.64 -22.86 3.42
N LYS A 39 -4.27 -23.60 4.49
CA LYS A 39 -2.99 -23.43 5.20
C LYS A 39 -1.73 -23.86 4.44
N ASP A 40 -1.84 -24.58 3.32
CA ASP A 40 -0.65 -25.04 2.57
C ASP A 40 -0.80 -24.93 1.05
N ALA A 41 -0.59 -23.71 0.51
CA ALA A 41 -0.51 -23.52 -0.94
C ALA A 41 0.63 -24.32 -1.60
N ARG A 42 1.65 -24.76 -0.84
CA ARG A 42 2.77 -25.57 -1.38
C ARG A 42 2.36 -27.03 -1.62
N GLY A 43 1.31 -27.51 -0.94
CA GLY A 43 0.74 -28.85 -1.08
C GLY A 43 -0.48 -28.94 -2.00
N LEU A 44 -0.85 -27.86 -2.71
CA LEU A 44 -2.04 -27.86 -3.55
C LEU A 44 -1.83 -28.76 -4.78
N GLU A 45 -2.38 -29.98 -4.76
CA GLU A 45 -2.29 -30.93 -5.89
C GLU A 45 -3.36 -30.68 -6.96
N ARG A 46 -4.43 -29.96 -6.62
CA ARG A 46 -5.62 -29.76 -7.49
C ARG A 46 -6.00 -28.30 -7.61
N GLN A 47 -6.65 -27.94 -8.71
CA GLN A 47 -7.18 -26.60 -8.91
C GLN A 47 -8.24 -26.27 -7.85
N MET A 48 -8.17 -25.05 -7.30
CA MET A 48 -9.16 -24.48 -6.38
C MET A 48 -9.83 -23.27 -7.02
N SER A 49 -11.12 -23.05 -6.73
CA SER A 49 -11.87 -21.88 -7.18
C SER A 49 -12.58 -21.23 -6.00
N VAL A 50 -12.23 -19.98 -5.72
CA VAL A 50 -12.80 -19.19 -4.62
C VAL A 50 -13.70 -18.12 -5.21
N THR A 51 -14.98 -18.11 -4.81
CA THR A 51 -15.87 -17.00 -5.11
C THR A 51 -15.71 -15.95 -4.01
N LEU A 52 -15.36 -14.73 -4.39
CA LEU A 52 -15.13 -13.64 -3.45
C LEU A 52 -16.46 -12.97 -3.13
N ALA A 53 -16.73 -12.76 -1.84
CA ALA A 53 -17.92 -12.05 -1.34
C ALA A 53 -17.83 -10.52 -1.56
N ILE A 54 -17.41 -10.11 -2.76
CA ILE A 54 -17.29 -8.71 -3.17
C ILE A 54 -18.14 -8.55 -4.42
N SER A 55 -19.10 -7.63 -4.38
CA SER A 55 -19.92 -7.34 -5.55
C SER A 55 -19.04 -6.84 -6.70
N PRO A 56 -19.27 -7.29 -7.96
CA PRO A 56 -18.61 -6.72 -9.14
C PRO A 56 -18.76 -5.20 -9.25
N SER A 57 -19.82 -4.64 -8.64
CA SER A 57 -20.12 -3.21 -8.58
C SER A 57 -19.56 -2.50 -7.35
N TYR A 58 -18.82 -3.17 -6.46
CA TYR A 58 -18.23 -2.50 -5.29
C TYR A 58 -17.12 -1.53 -5.71
N VAL A 59 -16.89 -0.43 -4.96
CA VAL A 59 -15.92 0.63 -5.31
C VAL A 59 -16.01 1.11 -6.77
N GLN A 60 -17.19 1.53 -7.24
CA GLN A 60 -17.38 1.98 -8.64
C GLN A 60 -16.58 3.24 -8.99
N ASN A 61 -16.28 4.06 -7.99
CA ASN A 61 -15.48 5.27 -8.12
C ASN A 61 -13.98 5.01 -8.29
N TRP A 62 -13.53 3.77 -8.14
CA TRP A 62 -12.14 3.41 -8.37
C TRP A 62 -11.89 3.14 -9.86
N ASP A 63 -10.83 3.75 -10.36
CA ASP A 63 -10.29 3.59 -11.70
C ASP A 63 -8.99 2.75 -11.70
N PRO A 64 -8.42 2.41 -12.86
CA PRO A 64 -7.17 1.66 -12.93
C PRO A 64 -5.98 2.30 -12.18
N PRO A 65 -5.76 3.63 -12.20
CA PRO A 65 -4.79 4.28 -11.31
C PRO A 65 -5.02 3.99 -9.81
N ALA A 66 -6.26 4.08 -9.31
CA ALA A 66 -6.57 3.77 -7.92
C ALA A 66 -6.28 2.31 -7.57
N ALA A 67 -6.60 1.39 -8.48
CA ALA A 67 -6.27 -0.02 -8.32
C ALA A 67 -4.76 -0.27 -8.34
N PHE A 68 -4.02 0.36 -9.25
CA PHE A 68 -2.57 0.22 -9.35
C PHE A 68 -1.87 0.76 -8.10
N ARG A 69 -2.35 1.88 -7.53
CA ARG A 69 -1.85 2.43 -6.27
C ARG A 69 -1.87 1.38 -5.14
N GLU A 70 -2.95 0.62 -5.00
CA GLU A 70 -3.02 -0.46 -3.99
C GLU A 70 -2.03 -1.60 -4.28
N LEU A 71 -1.82 -1.96 -5.56
CA LEU A 71 -0.85 -2.98 -5.95
C LEU A 71 0.59 -2.50 -5.70
N TYR A 72 0.90 -1.25 -6.04
CA TYR A 72 2.18 -0.61 -5.76
C TYR A 72 2.46 -0.58 -4.26
N GLN A 73 1.46 -0.22 -3.47
CA GLN A 73 1.60 -0.18 -2.01
C GLN A 73 1.82 -1.59 -1.43
N ASN A 74 1.10 -2.61 -1.90
CA ASN A 74 1.36 -3.99 -1.49
C ASN A 74 2.76 -4.46 -1.88
N TRP A 75 3.22 -4.08 -3.07
CA TRP A 75 4.57 -4.36 -3.55
C TRP A 75 5.62 -3.71 -2.64
N LYS A 76 5.51 -2.40 -2.39
CA LYS A 76 6.39 -1.63 -1.49
C LYS A 76 6.38 -2.15 -0.06
N ASP A 77 5.21 -2.30 0.54
CA ASP A 77 5.07 -2.69 1.95
C ASP A 77 5.70 -4.07 2.20
N ALA A 78 5.52 -5.02 1.29
CA ALA A 78 6.12 -6.34 1.44
C ALA A 78 7.66 -6.31 1.30
N ILE A 79 8.24 -5.39 0.53
CA ILE A 79 9.70 -5.17 0.50
C ILE A 79 10.17 -4.57 1.83
N LEU A 80 9.51 -3.50 2.29
CA LEU A 80 9.85 -2.83 3.55
C LEU A 80 9.79 -3.79 4.74
N GLU A 81 8.74 -4.61 4.80
CA GLU A 81 8.51 -5.59 5.86
C GLU A 81 9.52 -6.74 5.81
N HIS A 82 9.70 -7.37 4.65
CA HIS A 82 10.55 -8.56 4.53
C HIS A 82 12.04 -8.25 4.78
N PHE A 83 12.49 -7.09 4.32
CA PHE A 83 13.90 -6.69 4.43
C PHE A 83 14.17 -5.73 5.59
N GLU A 84 13.17 -5.48 6.43
CA GLU A 84 13.24 -4.57 7.60
C GLU A 84 13.82 -3.20 7.24
N LEU A 85 13.39 -2.64 6.11
CA LEU A 85 13.91 -1.38 5.61
C LEU A 85 13.23 -0.18 6.25
N ASP A 86 14.02 0.85 6.54
CA ASP A 86 13.50 2.19 6.80
C ASP A 86 12.91 2.79 5.52
N ARG A 87 11.94 3.71 5.68
CA ARG A 87 11.30 4.37 4.54
C ARG A 87 12.31 5.11 3.65
N LEU A 88 13.35 5.71 4.23
CA LEU A 88 14.34 6.50 3.49
C LEU A 88 15.33 5.61 2.73
N ASP A 89 15.46 4.34 3.13
CA ASP A 89 16.27 3.35 2.42
C ASP A 89 15.52 2.71 1.23
N PHE A 90 14.20 2.86 1.18
CA PHE A 90 13.40 2.50 0.02
C PHE A 90 13.57 3.52 -1.11
N GLN A 91 14.55 3.27 -1.98
CA GLN A 91 14.92 4.19 -3.06
C GLN A 91 14.81 3.52 -4.45
N PRO A 92 13.59 3.23 -4.92
CA PRO A 92 13.42 2.71 -6.27
C PRO A 92 13.91 3.71 -7.32
N TYR A 93 14.52 3.21 -8.38
CA TYR A 93 14.92 4.03 -9.52
C TYR A 93 14.29 3.54 -10.81
N TYR A 94 14.01 4.49 -11.69
CA TYR A 94 13.44 4.27 -13.01
C TYR A 94 14.53 4.06 -14.06
N GLU A 95 14.30 3.11 -14.96
CA GLU A 95 15.06 2.96 -16.20
C GLU A 95 14.10 2.71 -17.38
N ASP A 96 14.35 3.39 -18.50
CA ASP A 96 13.79 3.05 -19.80
C ASP A 96 14.92 2.56 -20.70
N LYS A 97 14.95 1.25 -20.98
CA LYS A 97 15.99 0.64 -21.81
C LYS A 97 15.38 -0.43 -22.72
N GLY A 98 15.66 -0.30 -24.02
CA GLY A 98 15.22 -1.26 -25.02
C GLY A 98 13.69 -1.40 -25.07
N GLY A 99 13.22 -2.64 -25.11
CA GLY A 99 11.79 -2.97 -25.19
C GLY A 99 11.03 -2.92 -23.86
N CYS A 100 11.62 -2.40 -22.78
CA CYS A 100 11.00 -2.37 -21.47
C CYS A 100 11.27 -1.09 -20.67
N VAL A 101 10.31 -0.74 -19.82
CA VAL A 101 10.48 0.20 -18.71
C VAL A 101 10.59 -0.61 -17.43
N SER A 102 11.47 -0.21 -16.51
CA SER A 102 11.62 -0.88 -15.21
C SER A 102 11.79 0.11 -14.06
N ILE A 103 11.29 -0.29 -12.91
CA ILE A 103 11.49 0.35 -11.61
C ILE A 103 12.12 -0.70 -10.73
N ILE A 104 13.29 -0.42 -10.16
CA ILE A 104 14.08 -1.42 -9.44
C ILE A 104 14.36 -0.88 -8.03
N VAL A 105 14.10 -1.68 -7.00
CA VAL A 105 14.49 -1.37 -5.63
C VAL A 105 15.87 -1.98 -5.38
N PRO A 106 16.96 -1.20 -5.30
CA PRO A 106 18.28 -1.73 -5.06
C PRO A 106 18.40 -2.29 -3.63
N ASP A 107 19.27 -3.27 -3.43
CA ASP A 107 19.64 -3.71 -2.08
C ASP A 107 20.53 -2.62 -1.42
N PRO A 108 20.08 -1.98 -0.32
CA PRO A 108 20.84 -0.93 0.33
C PRO A 108 22.12 -1.43 1.01
N LYS A 109 22.27 -2.74 1.25
CA LYS A 109 23.50 -3.32 1.81
C LYS A 109 24.67 -3.31 0.81
N GLU A 110 24.38 -3.21 -0.49
CA GLU A 110 25.38 -3.25 -1.56
C GLU A 110 25.20 -2.14 -2.62
N ARG A 111 24.92 -0.90 -2.15
CA ARG A 111 24.65 0.28 -3.01
C ARG A 111 25.64 0.50 -4.17
N HIS A 112 26.90 0.08 -4.02
CA HIS A 112 27.95 0.29 -5.02
C HIS A 112 27.92 -0.71 -6.17
N GLN A 113 27.24 -1.85 -6.00
CA GLN A 113 27.09 -2.85 -7.05
C GLN A 113 25.61 -2.86 -7.43
N ARG A 114 25.24 -2.19 -8.54
CA ARG A 114 23.88 -2.21 -9.14
C ARG A 114 23.48 -3.61 -9.66
N ARG A 115 23.91 -4.67 -9.00
CA ARG A 115 23.77 -6.08 -9.36
C ARG A 115 22.73 -6.79 -8.51
N ARG A 116 22.29 -6.18 -7.39
CA ARG A 116 21.33 -6.77 -6.46
C ARG A 116 20.11 -5.86 -6.28
N ALA A 117 18.93 -6.46 -6.27
CA ALA A 117 17.66 -5.76 -6.08
C ALA A 117 16.70 -6.58 -5.19
N LEU A 118 15.80 -5.90 -4.50
CA LEU A 118 14.84 -6.51 -3.56
C LEU A 118 13.48 -6.80 -4.22
N GLY A 119 13.20 -6.08 -5.30
CA GLY A 119 12.00 -6.23 -6.11
C GLY A 119 12.04 -5.31 -7.32
N TYR A 120 11.12 -5.53 -8.25
CA TYR A 120 11.01 -4.71 -9.44
C TYR A 120 9.56 -4.54 -9.91
N ILE A 121 9.32 -3.48 -10.66
CA ILE A 121 8.18 -3.33 -11.55
C ILE A 121 8.72 -3.25 -12.97
N LYS A 122 8.14 -4.02 -13.89
CA LYS A 122 8.56 -4.09 -15.28
C LYS A 122 7.35 -3.91 -16.19
N TYR A 123 7.47 -3.03 -17.17
CA TYR A 123 6.52 -2.90 -18.27
C TYR A 123 7.17 -3.33 -19.59
N GLU A 124 6.55 -4.30 -20.25
CA GLU A 124 7.01 -4.84 -21.54
C GLU A 124 6.29 -4.14 -22.69
N LYS A 125 6.98 -3.23 -23.39
CA LYS A 125 6.39 -2.34 -24.41
C LYS A 125 5.69 -3.11 -25.54
N LYS A 126 6.29 -4.21 -26.01
CA LYS A 126 5.73 -5.03 -27.09
C LYS A 126 4.47 -5.80 -26.66
N ALA A 127 4.41 -6.22 -25.40
CA ALA A 127 3.32 -7.03 -24.89
C ALA A 127 2.20 -6.21 -24.25
N GLY A 128 2.48 -4.97 -23.83
CA GLY A 128 1.54 -4.21 -23.01
C GLY A 128 1.25 -4.92 -21.68
N ARG A 129 2.30 -5.43 -21.02
CA ARG A 129 2.19 -6.19 -19.78
C ARG A 129 3.01 -5.53 -18.68
N VAL A 130 2.39 -5.38 -17.50
CA VAL A 130 3.03 -4.91 -16.28
C VAL A 130 3.27 -6.12 -15.37
N THR A 131 4.45 -6.20 -14.76
CA THR A 131 4.79 -7.20 -13.76
C THR A 131 5.36 -6.49 -12.53
N LEU A 132 4.76 -6.69 -11.36
CA LEU A 132 5.33 -6.32 -10.07
C LEU A 132 5.87 -7.59 -9.41
N ALA A 133 7.09 -7.57 -8.90
CA ALA A 133 7.74 -8.73 -8.31
C ALA A 133 8.43 -8.37 -6.99
N ASN A 134 8.23 -9.24 -5.99
CA ASN A 134 8.92 -9.21 -4.71
C ASN A 134 9.70 -10.49 -4.50
N SER A 135 10.98 -10.35 -4.18
CA SER A 135 11.84 -11.47 -3.82
C SER A 135 11.37 -12.13 -2.53
N CYS A 136 11.41 -13.46 -2.46
CA CYS A 136 11.21 -14.24 -1.22
C CYS A 136 9.90 -13.95 -0.46
N ALA A 137 8.89 -13.43 -1.16
CA ALA A 137 7.57 -13.16 -0.61
C ALA A 137 6.60 -14.32 -0.90
N GLN A 138 5.55 -14.45 -0.10
CA GLN A 138 4.47 -15.43 -0.31
C GLN A 138 3.11 -14.82 0.00
N ILE A 139 2.10 -15.20 -0.78
CA ILE A 139 0.70 -14.91 -0.48
C ILE A 139 -0.01 -16.23 -0.20
N GLN A 140 -0.54 -16.37 1.01
CA GLN A 140 -1.32 -17.54 1.40
C GLN A 140 -2.79 -17.38 0.99
N PRO A 141 -3.51 -18.47 0.65
CA PRO A 141 -4.90 -18.44 0.21
C PRO A 141 -5.87 -17.66 1.12
N GLU A 142 -5.60 -17.59 2.42
CA GLU A 142 -6.36 -16.81 3.42
C GLU A 142 -6.40 -15.32 3.07
N ALA A 143 -5.44 -14.81 2.28
CA ALA A 143 -5.47 -13.45 1.75
C ALA A 143 -6.71 -13.18 0.86
N LEU A 144 -7.43 -14.22 0.42
CA LEU A 144 -8.70 -14.11 -0.29
C LEU A 144 -9.90 -13.91 0.65
N GLN A 145 -9.78 -14.21 1.94
CA GLN A 145 -10.83 -13.98 2.93
C GLN A 145 -11.00 -12.47 3.20
N LEU A 146 -12.23 -12.02 3.44
CA LEU A 146 -12.48 -10.63 3.84
C LEU A 146 -11.90 -10.37 5.23
N GLY A 147 -11.36 -9.17 5.45
CA GLY A 147 -10.76 -8.75 6.73
C GLY A 147 -9.38 -9.35 7.05
N HIS A 148 -8.92 -10.38 6.35
CA HIS A 148 -7.59 -10.94 6.58
C HIS A 148 -6.48 -9.99 6.14
N THR A 149 -5.66 -9.53 7.10
CA THR A 149 -4.53 -8.63 6.88
C THR A 149 -3.33 -9.03 7.74
N SER A 150 -2.13 -9.03 7.16
CA SER A 150 -0.87 -9.18 7.91
C SER A 150 -0.35 -7.84 8.47
N LYS A 151 -1.03 -6.74 8.14
CA LYS A 151 -0.58 -5.36 8.38
C LYS A 151 -1.20 -4.72 9.63
N GLN A 152 -2.06 -5.43 10.36
CA GLN A 152 -2.71 -4.89 11.56
C GLN A 152 -1.66 -4.57 12.63
N GLY A 153 -1.75 -3.37 13.22
CA GLY A 153 -0.81 -2.91 14.25
C GLY A 153 0.56 -2.43 13.73
N LYS A 154 0.86 -2.56 12.43
CA LYS A 154 2.14 -2.13 11.84
C LYS A 154 2.06 -0.70 11.34
N SER A 155 2.41 0.25 12.22
CA SER A 155 2.33 1.69 11.95
C SER A 155 3.22 2.17 10.79
N ASN A 156 4.23 1.39 10.40
CA ASN A 156 5.11 1.64 9.26
C ASN A 156 4.52 1.19 7.91
N LEU A 157 3.56 0.25 7.89
CA LEU A 157 2.91 -0.23 6.66
C LEU A 157 1.62 0.49 6.35
N ALA A 158 1.27 0.62 5.07
CA ALA A 158 0.02 1.27 4.68
C ALA A 158 -1.11 0.22 4.51
N GLY A 159 -2.31 0.55 5.00
CA GLY A 159 -3.52 -0.28 4.88
C GLY A 159 -3.71 -1.30 6.00
N CYS A 160 -4.90 -1.33 6.59
CA CYS A 160 -5.25 -2.17 7.76
C CYS A 160 -6.47 -3.10 7.53
N HIS A 161 -7.09 -3.08 6.35
CA HIS A 161 -8.36 -3.78 6.12
C HIS A 161 -8.21 -5.15 5.41
N GLY A 162 -7.06 -5.44 4.80
CA GLY A 162 -6.84 -6.73 4.12
C GLY A 162 -7.56 -6.89 2.78
N GLU A 163 -8.14 -5.83 2.24
CA GLU A 163 -9.00 -5.87 1.04
C GLU A 163 -8.31 -5.38 -0.24
N GLY A 164 -7.26 -4.55 -0.12
CA GLY A 164 -6.67 -3.80 -1.24
C GLY A 164 -6.27 -4.66 -2.44
N LEU A 165 -5.68 -5.84 -2.23
CA LEU A 165 -5.33 -6.77 -3.31
C LEU A 165 -6.56 -7.23 -4.10
N LYS A 166 -7.63 -7.62 -3.40
CA LYS A 166 -8.88 -8.12 -3.99
C LYS A 166 -9.59 -7.00 -4.75
N LEU A 167 -9.65 -5.81 -4.16
CA LEU A 167 -10.27 -4.63 -4.78
C LEU A 167 -9.50 -4.17 -6.03
N ALA A 168 -8.18 -4.15 -5.97
CA ALA A 168 -7.37 -3.82 -7.14
C ALA A 168 -7.56 -4.83 -8.26
N ALA A 169 -7.57 -6.13 -7.95
CA ALA A 169 -7.82 -7.18 -8.93
C ALA A 169 -9.22 -7.07 -9.55
N LEU A 170 -10.23 -6.72 -8.75
CA LEU A 170 -11.60 -6.47 -9.22
C LEU A 170 -11.65 -5.29 -10.19
N VAL A 171 -11.11 -4.13 -9.80
CA VAL A 171 -11.14 -2.91 -10.62
C VAL A 171 -10.37 -3.11 -11.93
N MET A 172 -9.20 -3.73 -11.90
CA MET A 172 -8.46 -4.07 -13.12
C MET A 172 -9.27 -5.01 -14.03
N SER A 173 -9.88 -6.06 -13.47
CA SER A 173 -10.71 -7.01 -14.22
C SER A 173 -11.94 -6.33 -14.85
N ARG A 174 -12.58 -5.42 -14.12
CA ARG A 174 -13.72 -4.61 -14.60
C ARG A 174 -13.34 -3.72 -15.78
N ASN A 175 -12.09 -3.25 -15.80
CA ASN A 175 -11.54 -2.41 -16.87
C ASN A 175 -10.89 -3.23 -18.01
N GLY A 176 -11.18 -4.53 -18.10
CA GLY A 176 -10.73 -5.38 -19.22
C GLY A 176 -9.30 -5.94 -19.09
N TYR A 177 -8.56 -5.58 -18.03
CA TYR A 177 -7.23 -6.11 -17.79
C TYR A 177 -7.28 -7.46 -17.08
N LYS A 178 -6.49 -8.43 -17.53
CA LYS A 178 -6.28 -9.68 -16.78
C LYS A 178 -5.32 -9.44 -15.64
N VAL A 179 -5.65 -9.95 -14.46
CA VAL A 179 -4.77 -9.98 -13.30
C VAL A 179 -4.44 -11.42 -12.93
N LYS A 180 -3.15 -11.71 -12.84
CA LYS A 180 -2.63 -13.01 -12.44
C LYS A 180 -1.58 -12.83 -11.36
N ILE A 181 -1.61 -13.70 -10.35
CA ILE A 181 -0.56 -13.77 -9.33
C ILE A 181 0.16 -15.10 -9.49
N ALA A 182 1.49 -15.10 -9.41
CA ALA A 182 2.27 -16.32 -9.28
C ALA A 182 3.03 -16.27 -7.95
N THR A 183 2.84 -17.30 -7.12
CA THR A 183 3.41 -17.43 -5.77
C THR A 183 3.32 -18.88 -5.33
N SER A 184 4.27 -19.35 -4.52
CA SER A 184 4.22 -20.67 -3.86
C SER A 184 3.86 -21.82 -4.82
N ASN A 185 4.47 -21.84 -6.01
CA ASN A 185 4.18 -22.82 -7.08
C ASN A 185 2.73 -22.81 -7.61
N CYS A 186 1.98 -21.74 -7.38
CA CYS A 186 0.59 -21.61 -7.81
C CYS A 186 0.39 -20.36 -8.68
N HIS A 187 -0.57 -20.47 -9.61
CA HIS A 187 -1.07 -19.37 -10.41
C HIS A 187 -2.50 -19.03 -10.01
N TRP A 188 -2.70 -17.80 -9.55
CA TRP A 188 -4.00 -17.28 -9.17
C TRP A 188 -4.52 -16.39 -10.29
N ARG A 189 -5.75 -16.59 -10.73
CA ARG A 189 -6.37 -15.82 -11.81
C ARG A 189 -7.68 -15.22 -11.34
N PHE A 190 -7.75 -13.89 -11.38
CA PHE A 190 -8.96 -13.16 -11.03
C PHE A 190 -9.82 -12.95 -12.28
N SER A 191 -11.13 -13.14 -12.13
CA SER A 191 -12.08 -12.98 -13.25
C SER A 191 -13.47 -12.68 -12.75
N LEU A 192 -14.22 -11.92 -13.55
CA LEU A 192 -15.66 -11.81 -13.45
C LEU A 192 -16.29 -12.99 -14.21
N GLN A 193 -17.14 -13.75 -13.53
CA GLN A 193 -17.79 -14.97 -14.04
C GLN A 193 -19.30 -14.88 -13.87
N GLY A 194 -20.02 -15.81 -14.51
CA GLY A 194 -21.49 -15.85 -14.50
C GLY A 194 -22.10 -14.98 -15.60
N GLN A 195 -23.43 -15.07 -15.75
CA GLN A 195 -24.16 -14.23 -16.69
C GLN A 195 -23.87 -12.75 -16.39
N SER A 196 -23.44 -12.01 -17.41
CA SER A 196 -23.08 -10.59 -17.32
C SER A 196 -21.98 -10.26 -16.29
N GLY A 197 -21.15 -11.22 -15.86
CA GLY A 197 -20.05 -10.99 -14.92
C GLY A 197 -20.51 -10.75 -13.47
N SER A 198 -21.62 -11.35 -13.06
CA SER A 198 -22.26 -11.16 -11.74
C SER A 198 -21.46 -11.67 -10.54
N ARG A 199 -20.40 -12.46 -10.73
CA ARG A 199 -19.58 -13.02 -9.63
C ARG A 199 -18.11 -12.71 -9.83
N PHE A 200 -17.43 -12.26 -8.78
CA PHE A 200 -15.98 -12.11 -8.79
C PHE A 200 -15.30 -13.35 -8.19
N CYS A 201 -14.41 -13.98 -8.95
CA CYS A 201 -13.79 -15.25 -8.59
C CYS A 201 -12.27 -15.21 -8.75
N CYS A 202 -11.58 -15.95 -7.88
CA CYS A 202 -10.16 -16.27 -7.99
C CYS A 202 -9.99 -17.78 -8.20
N VAL A 203 -9.33 -18.17 -9.29
CA VAL A 203 -8.99 -19.57 -9.57
C VAL A 203 -7.50 -19.78 -9.31
N ILE A 204 -7.17 -20.70 -8.40
CA ILE A 204 -5.80 -21.08 -8.06
C ILE A 204 -5.47 -22.41 -8.75
N CYS A 205 -4.44 -22.41 -9.58
CA CYS A 205 -3.96 -23.59 -10.29
C CYS A 205 -2.51 -23.88 -9.89
N PRO A 206 -2.19 -25.13 -9.50
CA PRO A 206 -0.80 -25.55 -9.32
C PRO A 206 0.02 -25.39 -10.60
N SER A 207 1.29 -25.02 -10.46
CA SER A 207 2.25 -24.96 -11.55
C SER A 207 2.69 -26.38 -11.92
N LYS A 208 2.65 -26.70 -13.22
CA LYS A 208 3.14 -27.99 -13.73
C LYS A 208 4.67 -28.06 -13.82
N LYS A 209 5.37 -26.96 -13.56
CA LYS A 209 6.82 -26.91 -13.61
C LYS A 209 7.39 -27.24 -12.23
N ALA A 210 7.91 -28.46 -12.09
CA ALA A 210 8.93 -28.74 -11.10
C ALA A 210 10.23 -28.12 -11.63
N ASP A 211 10.60 -26.93 -11.15
CA ASP A 211 11.89 -26.36 -11.53
C ASP A 211 13.00 -27.10 -10.76
N ALA A 212 13.81 -27.84 -11.51
CA ALA A 212 14.98 -28.53 -11.00
C ALA A 212 16.06 -27.50 -10.63
N GLY A 213 16.11 -27.11 -9.36
CA GLY A 213 17.35 -27.05 -8.59
C GLY A 213 18.46 -26.09 -9.02
N SER A 214 18.19 -24.99 -9.73
CA SER A 214 19.17 -23.89 -9.79
C SER A 214 18.86 -22.89 -8.68
N GLN A 215 19.50 -23.04 -7.51
CA GLN A 215 19.54 -22.00 -6.48
C GLN A 215 20.29 -20.78 -7.04
N THR A 216 19.58 -19.89 -7.72
CA THR A 216 20.09 -18.57 -8.06
C THR A 216 19.85 -17.63 -6.88
N ASP A 217 20.77 -16.69 -6.70
CA ASP A 217 20.59 -15.64 -5.71
C ASP A 217 19.33 -14.81 -6.05
N ALA A 218 18.48 -14.59 -5.04
CA ALA A 218 17.19 -13.97 -5.25
C ALA A 218 17.30 -12.50 -5.63
N THR A 219 18.30 -11.82 -5.08
CA THR A 219 18.53 -10.41 -5.36
C THR A 219 19.18 -10.17 -6.72
N ASP A 220 20.01 -11.11 -7.19
CA ASP A 220 20.54 -11.13 -8.55
C ASP A 220 19.43 -11.36 -9.58
N ASP A 221 18.48 -12.27 -9.29
CA ASP A 221 17.33 -12.53 -10.15
C ASP A 221 16.48 -11.26 -10.31
N MET A 222 16.14 -10.59 -9.20
CA MET A 222 15.37 -9.34 -9.23
C MET A 222 16.09 -8.25 -10.02
N ALA A 223 17.41 -8.10 -9.87
CA ALA A 223 18.17 -7.10 -10.61
C ALA A 223 18.17 -7.37 -12.13
N ARG A 224 18.01 -8.63 -12.52
CA ARG A 224 17.85 -9.07 -13.92
C ARG A 224 16.41 -9.08 -14.40
N LEU A 225 15.48 -8.57 -13.59
CA LEU A 225 14.03 -8.57 -13.84
C LEU A 225 13.46 -9.98 -14.06
N ARG A 226 13.97 -10.94 -13.26
CA ARG A 226 13.55 -12.34 -13.25
C ARG A 226 12.95 -12.68 -11.90
N SER A 227 11.97 -13.58 -11.91
CA SER A 227 11.28 -14.05 -10.73
C SER A 227 10.98 -15.54 -10.84
N ARG A 228 10.89 -16.19 -9.70
CA ARG A 228 10.70 -17.64 -9.54
C ARG A 228 9.41 -17.92 -8.79
N ILE A 229 8.53 -18.74 -9.35
CA ILE A 229 7.19 -18.95 -8.79
C ILE A 229 7.22 -19.69 -7.44
N GLU A 230 8.25 -20.50 -7.22
CA GLU A 230 8.48 -21.27 -6.00
C GLU A 230 8.92 -20.39 -4.82
N ARG A 231 9.54 -19.24 -5.11
CA ARG A 231 10.23 -18.38 -4.12
C ARG A 231 9.60 -16.99 -3.99
N ASP A 232 9.17 -16.42 -5.11
CA ASP A 232 8.82 -15.01 -5.24
C ASP A 232 7.31 -14.83 -5.47
N VAL A 233 6.81 -13.64 -5.16
CA VAL A 233 5.46 -13.21 -5.56
C VAL A 233 5.56 -12.32 -6.78
N THR A 234 4.75 -12.63 -7.79
CA THR A 234 4.59 -11.78 -8.99
C THR A 234 3.13 -11.45 -9.23
N ILE A 235 2.84 -10.20 -9.54
CA ILE A 235 1.53 -9.74 -10.00
C ILE A 235 1.70 -9.28 -11.45
N GLU A 236 0.99 -9.93 -12.36
CA GLU A 236 0.99 -9.64 -13.79
C GLU A 236 -0.35 -9.01 -14.19
N ILE A 237 -0.30 -7.90 -14.93
CA ILE A 237 -1.46 -7.14 -15.41
C ILE A 237 -1.33 -6.91 -16.93
N GLY A 238 -2.42 -7.10 -17.67
CA GLY A 238 -2.48 -6.84 -19.11
C GLY A 238 -2.49 -8.11 -19.94
N THR A 239 -1.80 -8.09 -21.10
CA THR A 239 -1.83 -9.23 -22.03
C THR A 239 -1.17 -10.47 -21.45
N MET A 240 -1.89 -11.57 -21.49
CA MET A 240 -1.42 -12.91 -21.10
C MET A 240 -1.23 -13.77 -22.36
N ARG A 241 -0.80 -15.02 -22.20
CA ARG A 241 -0.79 -15.99 -23.32
C ARG A 241 -2.20 -16.30 -23.87
N ASP A 242 -3.24 -15.82 -23.20
CA ASP A 242 -4.65 -15.87 -23.62
C ASP A 242 -4.97 -14.69 -24.56
N ARG A 243 -5.59 -14.97 -25.71
CA ARG A 243 -5.79 -14.02 -26.81
C ARG A 243 -6.80 -12.91 -26.49
N ASN A 244 -7.59 -13.04 -25.43
CA ASN A 244 -8.68 -12.11 -25.10
C ASN A 244 -8.29 -11.02 -24.07
N ALA A 245 -7.02 -10.91 -23.66
CA ALA A 245 -6.58 -9.96 -22.65
C ALA A 245 -6.15 -8.62 -23.28
N GLN A 246 -6.76 -7.52 -22.84
CA GLN A 246 -6.41 -6.18 -23.30
C GLN A 246 -4.97 -5.82 -22.87
N PRO A 247 -4.09 -5.38 -23.80
CA PRO A 247 -2.79 -4.83 -23.45
C PRO A 247 -2.95 -3.53 -22.68
N VAL A 248 -2.01 -3.25 -21.78
CA VAL A 248 -1.87 -1.94 -21.13
C VAL A 248 -1.04 -1.04 -22.05
N PRO A 249 -1.60 0.06 -22.62
CA PRO A 249 -0.81 1.04 -23.36
C PRO A 249 0.24 1.70 -22.47
N LEU A 250 1.35 2.14 -23.06
CA LEU A 250 2.47 2.73 -22.30
C LEU A 250 2.05 4.02 -21.59
N ASP A 251 1.31 4.89 -22.27
CA ASP A 251 0.79 6.14 -21.70
C ASP A 251 -0.19 5.89 -20.54
N VAL A 252 -1.01 4.83 -20.64
CA VAL A 252 -1.88 4.38 -19.55
C VAL A 252 -1.07 3.89 -18.36
N PHE A 253 -0.02 3.09 -18.58
CA PHE A 253 0.88 2.66 -17.51
C PHE A 253 1.57 3.85 -16.84
N MET A 254 2.04 4.83 -17.62
CA MET A 254 2.66 6.05 -17.08
C MET A 254 1.68 6.85 -16.20
N LYS A 255 0.40 6.94 -16.59
CA LYS A 255 -0.65 7.54 -15.73
C LYS A 255 -0.84 6.79 -14.42
N TRP A 256 -0.71 5.46 -14.40
CA TRP A 256 -0.77 4.70 -13.14
C TRP A 256 0.38 5.08 -12.20
N MET A 257 1.57 5.34 -12.75
CA MET A 257 2.75 5.72 -11.98
C MET A 257 2.64 7.09 -11.31
N GLU A 258 1.80 8.00 -11.83
CA GLU A 258 1.54 9.33 -11.23
C GLU A 258 0.92 9.25 -9.83
N THR A 259 0.41 8.07 -9.44
CA THR A 259 -0.11 7.81 -8.08
C THR A 259 0.99 7.63 -7.02
N THR A 260 2.26 7.73 -7.40
CA THR A 260 3.42 7.50 -6.53
C THR A 260 4.41 8.66 -6.62
N MET A 261 5.21 8.89 -5.57
CA MET A 261 6.22 9.97 -5.55
C MET A 261 7.63 9.52 -5.20
N ASP A 262 7.87 8.23 -4.95
CA ASP A 262 9.12 7.73 -4.38
C ASP A 262 10.09 7.16 -5.43
N ILE A 263 9.79 7.32 -6.73
CA ILE A 263 10.58 6.71 -7.82
C ILE A 263 11.57 7.71 -8.41
N ARG A 264 12.86 7.49 -8.12
CA ARG A 264 13.95 8.34 -8.60
C ARG A 264 14.05 8.28 -10.12
N GLY A 265 14.13 9.46 -10.75
CA GLY A 265 14.17 9.60 -12.21
C GLY A 265 12.81 9.58 -12.90
N LEU A 266 11.71 9.41 -12.16
CA LEU A 266 10.34 9.47 -12.70
C LEU A 266 9.44 10.42 -11.89
N SER A 267 9.13 10.04 -10.65
CA SER A 267 8.16 10.74 -9.80
C SER A 267 8.74 11.26 -8.47
N TYR A 268 10.05 11.10 -8.24
CA TYR A 268 10.71 11.68 -7.06
C TYR A 268 10.83 13.21 -7.16
N PRO A 269 10.46 13.98 -6.12
CA PRO A 269 10.58 15.43 -6.13
C PRO A 269 12.03 15.90 -6.24
N SER A 270 12.24 17.02 -6.92
CA SER A 270 13.56 17.66 -7.04
C SER A 270 14.00 18.37 -5.75
N HIS A 271 13.03 18.87 -4.98
CA HIS A 271 13.24 19.60 -3.73
C HIS A 271 12.30 19.07 -2.66
N ILE A 272 12.86 18.35 -1.70
CA ILE A 272 12.14 17.70 -0.60
C ILE A 272 12.98 17.80 0.68
N ILE A 273 12.32 18.02 1.81
CA ILE A 273 12.92 17.95 3.14
C ILE A 273 12.31 16.76 3.85
N GLU A 274 13.12 15.71 4.02
CA GLU A 274 12.71 14.47 4.66
C GLU A 274 12.83 14.61 6.18
N THR A 275 11.73 14.42 6.91
CA THR A 275 11.67 14.55 8.38
C THR A 275 11.12 13.28 9.02
N GLU A 276 11.22 13.11 10.34
CA GLU A 276 10.71 11.90 11.00
C GLU A 276 9.19 11.70 10.79
N ASP A 277 8.41 12.79 10.90
CA ASP A 277 6.94 12.76 10.82
C ASP A 277 6.39 12.73 9.39
N GLY A 278 7.24 13.00 8.40
CA GLY A 278 6.88 13.05 6.98
C GLY A 278 7.82 13.95 6.19
N ASP A 279 7.49 14.21 4.94
CA ASP A 279 8.32 15.02 4.05
C ASP A 279 7.59 16.30 3.64
N LEU A 280 8.31 17.41 3.64
CA LEU A 280 7.88 18.66 3.04
C LEU A 280 8.39 18.73 1.60
N ILE A 281 7.49 18.83 0.63
CA ILE A 281 7.81 18.84 -0.79
C ILE A 281 7.68 20.27 -1.33
N LEU A 282 8.83 20.87 -1.67
CA LEU A 282 8.94 22.22 -2.21
C LEU A 282 8.87 22.27 -3.74
N ASP A 283 8.91 21.10 -4.40
CA ASP A 283 8.77 20.97 -5.85
C ASP A 283 7.35 21.36 -6.30
N GLN A 284 7.27 22.39 -7.14
CA GLN A 284 6.02 22.97 -7.65
C GLN A 284 5.09 21.94 -8.31
N ARG A 285 5.62 20.84 -8.88
CA ARG A 285 4.82 19.77 -9.51
C ARG A 285 3.96 18.99 -8.50
N PHE A 286 4.29 19.12 -7.22
CA PHE A 286 3.64 18.44 -6.10
C PHE A 286 2.81 19.39 -5.24
N GLN A 287 2.72 20.68 -5.60
CA GLN A 287 1.88 21.63 -4.88
C GLN A 287 0.45 21.11 -4.73
N GLY A 288 -0.08 21.17 -3.50
CA GLY A 288 -1.46 20.77 -3.22
C GLY A 288 -1.66 19.26 -3.10
N LYS A 289 -0.63 18.45 -3.36
CA LYS A 289 -0.71 16.99 -3.30
C LYS A 289 -0.25 16.49 -1.93
N VAL A 290 -1.04 15.59 -1.37
CA VAL A 290 -0.71 14.89 -0.13
C VAL A 290 -0.54 13.41 -0.43
N TYR A 291 0.56 12.86 0.04
CA TYR A 291 0.92 11.46 -0.07
C TYR A 291 0.89 10.84 1.33
N LEU A 292 0.57 9.57 1.42
CA LEU A 292 0.82 8.75 2.60
C LEU A 292 1.83 7.68 2.18
N LYS A 293 2.99 7.66 2.83
CA LYS A 293 4.04 6.66 2.61
C LYS A 293 4.40 6.51 1.13
N GLY A 294 4.46 7.62 0.41
CA GLY A 294 4.82 7.69 -1.01
C GLY A 294 3.68 7.47 -2.00
N THR A 295 2.45 7.17 -1.52
CA THR A 295 1.27 6.96 -2.37
C THR A 295 0.32 8.16 -2.31
N LEU A 296 -0.12 8.64 -3.48
CA LEU A 296 -0.97 9.81 -3.61
C LEU A 296 -2.35 9.53 -3.00
N LEU A 297 -2.78 10.41 -2.10
CA LEU A 297 -4.12 10.36 -1.55
C LEU A 297 -5.11 10.97 -2.56
N PRO A 298 -6.30 10.36 -2.71
CA PRO A 298 -7.42 11.05 -3.36
C PRO A 298 -7.63 12.41 -2.69
N VAL A 299 -7.85 13.45 -3.48
CA VAL A 299 -8.03 14.82 -2.97
C VAL A 299 -9.12 14.81 -1.88
N SER A 300 -8.73 15.04 -0.63
CA SER A 300 -9.67 15.18 0.48
C SER A 300 -10.59 16.36 0.22
N VAL A 301 -11.87 16.14 0.48
CA VAL A 301 -13.03 16.97 0.14
C VAL A 301 -13.09 18.26 0.98
N SER A 302 -11.97 18.76 1.51
CA SER A 302 -11.90 20.16 1.97
C SER A 302 -11.78 21.08 0.77
N ARG A 303 -12.89 21.22 0.03
CA ARG A 303 -13.04 22.17 -1.10
C ARG A 303 -12.76 23.63 -0.71
N SER A 304 -12.53 23.95 0.56
CA SER A 304 -12.31 25.32 1.04
C SER A 304 -10.85 25.71 1.24
N ARG A 305 -9.92 24.78 1.46
CA ARG A 305 -8.51 25.10 1.78
C ARG A 305 -7.54 24.27 0.95
N THR A 306 -6.52 24.92 0.42
CA THR A 306 -5.52 24.31 -0.46
C THR A 306 -4.16 24.39 0.20
N PHE A 307 -3.39 23.31 0.11
CA PHE A 307 -1.97 23.34 0.47
C PHE A 307 -1.19 24.15 -0.56
N LYS A 308 -0.26 24.97 -0.09
CA LYS A 308 0.72 25.71 -0.90
C LYS A 308 1.93 24.85 -1.24
N PHE A 309 2.20 23.83 -0.44
CA PHE A 309 3.26 22.86 -0.66
C PHE A 309 2.71 21.44 -0.85
N GLY A 310 3.58 20.50 -1.21
CA GLY A 310 3.25 19.07 -1.19
C GLY A 310 3.70 18.43 0.12
N TYR A 311 3.04 17.36 0.52
CA TYR A 311 3.35 16.65 1.76
C TYR A 311 3.37 15.14 1.55
N ASN A 312 4.27 14.44 2.22
CA ASN A 312 4.22 12.98 2.34
C ASN A 312 4.20 12.58 3.80
N PHE A 313 3.09 12.06 4.29
CA PHE A 313 2.98 11.66 5.69
C PHE A 313 3.65 10.30 5.92
N ALA A 314 4.45 10.22 6.99
CA ALA A 314 5.08 8.97 7.41
C ALA A 314 4.10 8.07 8.16
N LYS A 315 3.13 8.67 8.84
CA LYS A 315 2.11 8.03 9.69
C LYS A 315 0.72 8.55 9.30
N GLY A 316 -0.31 7.84 9.73
CA GLY A 316 -1.71 8.22 9.49
C GLY A 316 -2.57 7.01 9.15
N GLN A 317 -3.84 7.06 9.55
CA GLN A 317 -4.84 6.06 9.22
C GLN A 317 -5.96 6.70 8.40
N PHE A 318 -6.41 6.01 7.37
CA PHE A 318 -7.47 6.46 6.50
C PHE A 318 -8.60 5.43 6.46
N GLY A 319 -9.82 5.91 6.22
CA GLY A 319 -10.96 5.06 5.93
C GLY A 319 -10.73 4.16 4.72
N ARG A 320 -11.63 3.17 4.52
CA ARG A 320 -11.53 2.17 3.44
C ARG A 320 -11.45 2.79 2.03
N ASP A 321 -12.06 3.94 1.84
CA ASP A 321 -12.08 4.69 0.58
C ASP A 321 -10.94 5.70 0.44
N ARG A 322 -10.11 5.85 1.48
CA ARG A 322 -8.97 6.77 1.58
C ARG A 322 -9.32 8.23 1.26
N GLN A 323 -10.57 8.64 1.45
CA GLN A 323 -11.05 9.97 1.07
C GLN A 323 -10.79 11.07 2.11
N SER A 324 -10.43 10.70 3.35
CA SER A 324 -10.08 11.66 4.39
C SER A 324 -9.20 11.00 5.45
N LEU A 325 -8.23 11.75 5.98
CA LEU A 325 -7.75 11.49 7.34
C LEU A 325 -8.97 11.57 8.26
N LEU A 326 -9.07 10.65 9.21
CA LEU A 326 -10.26 10.58 10.06
C LEU A 326 -10.43 11.85 10.92
N ASP A 327 -9.37 12.64 11.09
CA ASP A 327 -9.37 13.87 11.87
C ASP A 327 -8.56 15.01 11.18
N LYS A 328 -9.20 16.17 11.01
CA LYS A 328 -8.55 17.40 10.49
C LYS A 328 -7.50 17.95 11.45
N HIS A 329 -7.70 17.75 12.75
CA HIS A 329 -6.76 18.18 13.76
C HIS A 329 -5.48 17.33 13.68
N GLU A 330 -5.62 16.01 13.49
CA GLU A 330 -4.49 15.11 13.24
C GLU A 330 -3.70 15.50 11.97
N GLU A 331 -4.40 15.88 10.89
CA GLU A 331 -3.76 16.39 9.66
C GLU A 331 -2.95 17.66 9.93
N ALA A 332 -3.55 18.67 10.56
CA ALA A 332 -2.89 19.93 10.91
C ALA A 332 -1.67 19.70 11.83
N ASP A 333 -1.81 18.78 12.77
CA ASP A 333 -0.76 18.41 13.73
C ASP A 333 0.43 17.69 13.06
N ILE A 334 0.17 16.78 12.11
CA ILE A 334 1.23 16.17 11.28
C ILE A 334 1.94 17.25 10.44
N VAL A 335 1.18 18.11 9.76
CA VAL A 335 1.73 19.17 8.90
C VAL A 335 2.60 20.14 9.72
N ARG A 336 2.13 20.56 10.90
CA ARG A 336 2.92 21.36 11.83
C ARG A 336 4.24 20.68 12.18
N ARG A 337 4.22 19.41 12.62
CA ARG A 337 5.44 18.68 13.00
C ARG A 337 6.46 18.62 11.87
N ILE A 338 5.99 18.43 10.63
CA ILE A 338 6.84 18.45 9.44
C ILE A 338 7.49 19.83 9.28
N TRP A 339 6.72 20.93 9.38
CA TRP A 339 7.26 22.29 9.30
C TRP A 339 8.28 22.61 10.40
N GLU A 340 7.99 22.26 11.64
CA GLU A 340 8.89 22.52 12.77
C GLU A 340 10.18 21.71 12.67
N SER A 341 10.09 20.47 12.18
CA SER A 341 11.26 19.65 11.86
C SER A 341 12.09 20.27 10.73
N ALA A 342 11.44 20.70 9.64
CA ALA A 342 12.12 21.38 8.53
C ALA A 342 12.79 22.70 8.97
N ILE A 343 12.15 23.47 9.85
CA ILE A 343 12.73 24.69 10.46
C ILE A 343 13.93 24.34 11.33
N ARG A 344 13.86 23.29 12.16
CA ARG A 344 15.00 22.86 12.98
C ARG A 344 16.20 22.42 12.11
N MET A 345 15.94 21.73 11.00
CA MET A 345 16.99 21.26 10.09
C MET A 345 17.62 22.39 9.28
N HIS A 346 16.81 23.34 8.79
CA HIS A 346 17.23 24.36 7.82
C HIS A 346 16.67 25.75 8.14
N GLN A 347 16.89 26.22 9.38
CA GLN A 347 16.24 27.42 9.94
C GLN A 347 16.35 28.67 9.05
N SER A 348 17.54 28.96 8.50
CA SER A 348 17.76 30.19 7.72
C SER A 348 16.93 30.26 6.45
N VAL A 349 16.58 29.11 5.87
CA VAL A 349 15.80 29.00 4.63
C VAL A 349 14.32 28.79 4.93
N MET A 350 14.00 27.93 5.89
CA MET A 350 12.62 27.47 6.13
C MET A 350 11.81 28.43 6.99
N LEU A 351 12.42 29.09 7.98
CA LEU A 351 11.71 30.01 8.86
C LEU A 351 11.10 31.20 8.09
N PRO A 352 11.80 31.89 7.17
CA PRO A 352 11.20 32.95 6.36
C PRO A 352 10.03 32.46 5.49
N ILE A 353 10.13 31.25 4.93
CA ILE A 353 9.06 30.66 4.10
C ILE A 353 7.81 30.40 4.95
N TYR A 354 7.97 29.83 6.15
CA TYR A 354 6.86 29.57 7.05
C TYR A 354 6.21 30.86 7.57
N ILE A 355 7.02 31.88 7.90
CA ILE A 355 6.50 33.21 8.28
C ILE A 355 5.71 33.84 7.13
N ASN A 356 6.17 33.68 5.89
CA ASN A 356 5.46 34.15 4.71
C ASN A 356 4.10 33.44 4.55
N LEU A 357 4.00 32.14 4.82
CA LEU A 357 2.72 31.42 4.87
C LEU A 357 1.77 32.01 5.91
N LEU A 358 2.25 32.19 7.15
CA LEU A 358 1.43 32.73 8.24
C LEU A 358 0.90 34.13 7.94
N ARG A 359 1.72 35.00 7.31
CA ARG A 359 1.35 36.39 7.02
C ARG A 359 0.47 36.52 5.78
N ASN A 360 0.85 35.86 4.70
CA ASN A 360 0.28 36.12 3.37
C ASN A 360 -0.73 35.06 2.93
N PHE A 361 -0.75 33.90 3.59
CA PHE A 361 -1.66 32.79 3.27
C PHE A 361 -2.30 32.17 4.53
N PRO A 362 -2.93 32.96 5.43
CA PRO A 362 -3.47 32.44 6.70
C PRO A 362 -4.64 31.45 6.55
N GLN A 363 -5.20 31.32 5.34
CA GLN A 363 -6.25 30.33 5.02
C GLN A 363 -5.71 29.06 4.36
N ALA A 364 -4.39 28.96 4.15
CA ALA A 364 -3.79 27.77 3.59
C ALA A 364 -3.79 26.63 4.61
N ALA A 365 -3.99 25.41 4.13
CA ALA A 365 -3.99 24.22 4.99
C ALA A 365 -2.61 23.98 5.65
N ASP A 366 -1.53 24.54 5.07
CA ASP A 366 -0.15 24.46 5.59
C ASP A 366 0.03 25.05 6.99
N VAL A 367 -0.84 25.99 7.39
CA VAL A 367 -0.78 26.71 8.67
C VAL A 367 -2.07 26.54 9.49
N GLU A 368 -2.87 25.52 9.17
CA GLU A 368 -4.08 25.20 9.91
C GLU A 368 -3.78 25.02 11.39
N SER A 369 -4.58 25.65 12.26
CA SER A 369 -4.44 25.57 13.72
C SER A 369 -3.05 25.93 14.26
N ALA A 370 -2.23 26.69 13.52
CA ALA A 370 -0.88 27.08 13.94
C ALA A 370 -0.89 27.94 15.23
N ASP A 371 -1.95 28.71 15.46
CA ASP A 371 -2.19 29.47 16.69
C ASP A 371 -2.26 28.61 17.95
N GLN A 372 -2.78 27.38 17.81
CA GLN A 372 -2.97 26.45 18.91
C GLN A 372 -1.82 25.46 19.03
N LEU A 373 -1.35 24.94 17.89
CA LEU A 373 -0.49 23.75 17.85
C LEU A 373 1.02 24.06 17.89
N LEU A 374 1.48 25.23 17.43
CA LEU A 374 2.93 25.50 17.33
C LEU A 374 3.66 25.34 18.66
N GLU A 375 4.86 24.78 18.66
CA GLU A 375 5.68 24.67 19.86
C GLU A 375 6.21 26.05 20.30
N GLU A 376 6.42 26.20 21.61
CA GLU A 376 6.92 27.47 22.19
C GLU A 376 8.27 27.89 21.58
N THR A 377 9.14 26.93 21.30
CA THR A 377 10.43 27.12 20.64
C THR A 377 10.28 27.73 19.25
N THR A 378 9.38 27.20 18.42
CA THR A 378 9.09 27.73 17.08
C THR A 378 8.45 29.11 17.16
N ARG A 379 7.49 29.33 18.09
CA ARG A 379 6.87 30.65 18.30
C ARG A 379 7.92 31.70 18.65
N LYS A 380 8.89 31.37 19.52
CA LYS A 380 10.01 32.24 19.88
C LYS A 380 10.89 32.57 18.68
N LEU A 381 11.20 31.60 17.81
CA LEU A 381 11.96 31.83 16.57
C LEU A 381 11.23 32.79 15.62
N ILE A 382 9.92 32.58 15.42
CA ILE A 382 9.08 33.46 14.61
C ILE A 382 9.11 34.89 15.17
N TRP A 383 8.89 35.04 16.48
CA TRP A 383 8.90 36.34 17.14
C TRP A 383 10.24 37.06 16.99
N GLN A 384 11.36 36.38 17.25
CA GLN A 384 12.70 36.94 17.09
C GLN A 384 12.99 37.38 15.65
N HIS A 385 12.52 36.61 14.66
CA HIS A 385 12.68 36.95 13.26
C HIS A 385 11.89 38.22 12.89
N LEU A 386 10.63 38.32 13.35
CA LEU A 386 9.79 39.50 13.12
C LEU A 386 10.37 40.76 13.78
N LEU A 387 10.91 40.65 15.00
CA LEU A 387 11.61 41.77 15.64
C LEU A 387 12.79 42.22 14.80
N LYS A 388 13.66 41.32 14.32
CA LYS A 388 14.81 41.71 13.48
C LYS A 388 14.40 42.49 12.23
N LEU A 389 13.30 42.09 11.58
CA LEU A 389 12.76 42.79 10.40
C LEU A 389 12.24 44.19 10.73
N MET A 390 11.60 44.38 11.89
CA MET A 390 11.15 45.71 12.33
C MET A 390 12.32 46.67 12.54
N TRP A 391 13.39 46.21 13.18
CA TRP A 391 14.56 47.03 13.46
C TRP A 391 15.33 47.40 12.17
N GLN A 392 15.27 46.57 11.13
CA GLN A 392 15.85 46.89 9.82
C GLN A 392 15.06 47.96 9.06
N LEU A 393 13.75 48.05 9.28
CA LEU A 393 12.88 49.06 8.67
C LEU A 393 12.94 50.42 9.39
N GLU A 394 13.38 50.46 10.65
CA GLU A 394 13.59 51.72 11.40
C GLU A 394 14.96 52.37 11.13
N ILE A 395 15.90 51.62 10.55
CA ILE A 395 17.27 52.09 10.25
C ILE A 395 17.44 52.46 8.76
N ALA A 396 16.54 52.01 7.89
CA ALA A 396 16.48 52.35 6.46
C ALA A 396 15.50 53.49 6.21
#